data_AF-A0A257PDB4-F1
#
_entry.id   AF-A0A257PDB4-F1
#
_cell.length_a   1.000
_cell.length_b   1.000
_cell.length_c   1.000
_cell.angle_alpha   90.00
_cell.angle_beta   90.00
_cell.angle_gamma   90.00
#
_symmetry.space_group_name_H-M   'P 1'
#
loop_
_entity.id
_entity.type
_entity.pdbx_description
1 polymer ?
#
loop_
_entity_poly.entity_id
_entity_poly.type
_entity_poly.pdbx_seq_one_letter_code
_entity_poly.pdbx_strand_id
1 'polypeptide(L)'
;MPPELKQKLRTQIATMLVLLGLLSVNVILGIYFIHGWAWIPEVLITVTMILTVLLVAMEALHEPPLTRLFAFIGFCWVSILLTLTMMDYLTR
;
A
#
# COMPACT_ATOMS: atom_id res chain seq x y z
N MET A 1 1.79 -30.59 9.60
CA MET A 1 1.53 -29.14 9.48
C MET A 1 0.11 -28.97 8.98
N PRO A 2 -0.78 -28.28 9.73
CA PRO A 2 -2.20 -28.22 9.40
C PRO A 2 -2.42 -27.58 8.02
N PRO A 3 -3.36 -28.10 7.21
CA PRO A 3 -3.56 -27.65 5.82
C PRO A 3 -3.96 -26.17 5.71
N GLU A 4 -4.67 -25.65 6.70
CA GLU A 4 -5.09 -24.24 6.77
C GLU A 4 -3.92 -23.27 6.95
N LEU A 5 -2.90 -23.69 7.70
CA LEU A 5 -1.69 -22.89 7.91
C LEU A 5 -0.89 -22.77 6.61
N LYS A 6 -0.77 -23.85 5.82
CA LYS A 6 -0.11 -23.81 4.51
C LYS A 6 -0.81 -22.86 3.54
N GLN A 7 -2.14 -22.78 3.60
CA GLN A 7 -2.93 -21.91 2.74
C GLN A 7 -2.77 -20.43 3.12
N LYS A 8 -2.88 -20.08 4.41
CA LYS A 8 -2.59 -18.72 4.90
C LYS A 8 -1.15 -18.30 4.57
N LEU A 9 -0.17 -19.18 4.78
CA LEU A 9 1.24 -18.89 4.48
C LEU A 9 1.46 -18.66 2.98
N ARG A 10 0.85 -19.47 2.10
CA ARG A 10 0.92 -19.26 0.64
C ARG A 10 0.33 -17.92 0.22
N THR A 11 -0.80 -17.52 0.80
CA THR A 11 -1.42 -16.22 0.51
C THR A 11 -0.52 -15.08 0.97
N GLN A 12 0.04 -15.15 2.19
CA GLN A 12 0.98 -14.14 2.68
C GLN A 12 2.26 -14.05 1.82
N ILE A 13 2.85 -15.19 1.45
CA ILE A 13 4.05 -15.24 0.58
C ILE A 13 3.74 -14.69 -0.81
N ALA A 14 2.57 -15.01 -1.39
CA ALA A 14 2.15 -14.47 -2.67
C ALA A 14 1.96 -12.95 -2.60
N THR A 15 1.36 -12.44 -1.52
CA THR A 15 1.17 -11.01 -1.28
C THR A 15 2.50 -10.29 -1.14
N MET A 16 3.44 -10.89 -0.40
CA MET A 16 4.80 -10.38 -0.26
C MET A 16 5.50 -10.30 -1.63
N LEU A 17 5.41 -11.34 -2.46
CA LEU A 17 5.97 -11.34 -3.81
C LEU A 17 5.33 -10.27 -4.70
N VAL A 18 4.01 -10.09 -4.63
CA VAL A 18 3.29 -9.04 -5.37
C VAL A 18 3.75 -7.64 -4.95
N LEU A 19 3.84 -7.38 -3.64
CA LEU A 19 4.33 -6.10 -3.11
C LEU A 19 5.78 -5.85 -3.53
N LEU A 20 6.63 -6.87 -3.50
CA LEU A 20 8.04 -6.77 -3.90
C LEU A 20 8.19 -6.53 -5.40
N GLY A 21 7.33 -7.14 -6.22
CA GLY A 21 7.24 -6.89 -7.66
C GLY A 21 6.78 -5.46 -7.96
N LEU A 22 5.68 -5.01 -7.33
CA LEU A 22 5.19 -3.63 -7.45
C LEU A 22 6.27 -2.62 -7.02
N LEU A 23 7.03 -2.93 -5.97
CA LEU A 23 8.10 -2.06 -5.48
C LEU A 23 9.23 -1.96 -6.48
N SER A 24 9.63 -3.10 -7.03
CA SER A 24 10.65 -3.14 -8.09
C SER A 24 10.22 -2.32 -9.31
N VAL A 25 8.95 -2.42 -9.72
CA VAL A 25 8.41 -1.61 -10.82
C VAL A 25 8.42 -0.12 -10.49
N ASN A 26 8.05 0.25 -9.25
CA ASN A 26 8.07 1.64 -8.79
C ASN A 26 9.49 2.22 -8.82
N VAL A 27 10.48 1.47 -8.31
CA VAL A 27 11.90 1.87 -8.34
C VAL A 27 12.43 2.01 -9.77
N ILE A 28 12.09 1.07 -10.66
CA ILE A 28 12.48 1.15 -12.08
C ILE A 28 11.86 2.39 -12.73
N LEU A 29 10.58 2.66 -12.50
CA LEU A 29 9.92 3.89 -12.98
C LEU A 29 10.65 5.14 -12.50
N GLY A 30 10.97 5.21 -11.21
CA GLY A 30 11.69 6.34 -10.62
C GLY A 30 13.12 6.50 -11.13
N ILE A 31 13.77 5.43 -11.62
CA ILE A 31 15.11 5.53 -12.23
C ILE A 31 15.02 6.00 -13.69
N TYR A 32 14.09 5.45 -14.47
CA TYR A 32 14.05 5.68 -15.92
C TYR A 32 13.19 6.88 -16.34
N PHE A 33 12.23 7.31 -15.52
CA PHE A 33 11.23 8.31 -15.90
C PHE A 33 11.14 9.50 -14.95
N ILE A 34 12.27 10.13 -14.62
CA ILE A 34 12.31 11.31 -13.72
C ILE A 34 11.57 12.57 -14.25
N HIS A 35 11.17 12.62 -15.53
CA HIS A 35 10.62 13.84 -16.13
C HIS A 35 9.09 13.82 -16.36
N GLY A 36 8.42 14.85 -15.84
CA GLY A 36 7.14 15.39 -16.30
C GLY A 36 5.87 14.67 -15.81
N TRP A 37 5.61 13.46 -16.29
CA TRP A 37 4.31 12.78 -16.15
C TRP A 37 4.37 11.42 -15.46
N ALA A 38 5.56 10.95 -15.10
CA ALA A 38 5.77 9.66 -14.44
C ALA A 38 5.22 9.60 -13.00
N TRP A 39 4.93 10.75 -12.41
CA TRP A 39 4.28 10.83 -11.09
C TRP A 39 2.90 10.17 -11.07
N ILE A 40 2.16 10.17 -12.19
CA ILE A 40 0.83 9.56 -12.30
C ILE A 40 0.89 8.03 -12.10
N PRO A 41 1.70 7.27 -12.86
CA PRO A 41 1.84 5.83 -12.64
C PRO A 41 2.50 5.50 -11.29
N GLU A 42 3.41 6.33 -10.78
CA GLU A 42 4.00 6.12 -9.45
C GLU A 42 2.96 6.23 -8.33
N VAL A 43 2.10 7.24 -8.37
CA VAL A 43 0.98 7.40 -7.42
C VAL A 43 0.01 6.23 -7.54
N LEU A 44 -0.32 5.81 -8.76
CA LEU A 44 -1.22 4.67 -8.99
C LEU A 44 -0.65 3.37 -8.40
N ILE A 45 0.64 3.09 -8.63
CA ILE A 45 1.31 1.90 -8.08
C ILE A 45 1.36 1.96 -6.56
N THR A 46 1.66 3.12 -5.99
CA THR A 46 1.71 3.33 -4.53
C THR A 46 0.35 3.10 -3.89
N VAL A 47 -0.72 3.65 -4.47
CA VAL A 47 -2.11 3.42 -4.00
C VAL A 47 -2.48 1.94 -4.09
N THR A 48 -2.04 1.25 -5.16
CA THR A 48 -2.29 -0.18 -5.35
C THR A 48 -1.57 -1.03 -4.30
N MET A 49 -0.34 -0.68 -3.93
CA MET A 49 0.38 -1.34 -2.83
C MET A 49 -0.35 -1.14 -1.51
N ILE A 50 -0.76 0.09 -1.20
CA ILE A 50 -1.49 0.42 0.03
C ILE A 50 -2.77 -0.41 0.12
N LEU A 51 -3.54 -0.48 -0.96
CA LEU A 51 -4.74 -1.32 -1.03
C LEU A 51 -4.43 -2.80 -0.83
N THR A 52 -3.34 -3.30 -1.42
CA THR A 52 -2.93 -4.70 -1.28
C THR A 52 -2.55 -5.02 0.17
N VAL A 53 -1.83 -4.13 0.85
CA VAL A 53 -1.51 -4.25 2.28
C VAL A 53 -2.76 -4.22 3.14
N LEU A 54 -3.66 -3.25 2.92
CA LEU A 54 -4.91 -3.11 3.67
C LEU A 54 -5.83 -4.32 3.50
N LEU A 55 -5.99 -4.83 2.28
CA LEU A 55 -6.91 -5.92 1.99
C LEU A 55 -6.36 -7.29 2.39
N VAL A 56 -5.06 -7.51 2.20
CA VAL A 56 -4.48 -8.86 2.32
C VAL A 56 -3.54 -8.99 3.52
N ALA A 57 -2.69 -8.01 3.78
CA ALA A 57 -1.70 -8.12 4.86
C ALA A 57 -2.29 -7.86 6.25
N MET A 58 -3.28 -6.96 6.36
CA MET A 58 -3.98 -6.73 7.63
C MET A 58 -4.99 -7.82 8.00
N GLU A 59 -5.15 -8.87 7.18
CA GLU A 59 -6.29 -9.81 7.28
C GLU A 59 -7.63 -9.07 7.50
N ALA A 60 -7.80 -7.87 6.93
CA ALA A 60 -8.98 -7.03 7.15
C ALA A 60 -10.28 -7.68 6.67
N LEU A 61 -10.17 -8.76 5.90
CA LEU A 61 -11.27 -9.64 5.49
C LEU A 61 -11.68 -10.70 6.53
N HIS A 62 -10.81 -11.02 7.50
CA HIS A 62 -11.05 -12.02 8.54
C HIS A 62 -11.24 -11.41 9.94
N GLU A 63 -10.76 -10.18 10.16
CA GLU A 63 -10.93 -9.44 11.42
C GLU A 63 -12.31 -8.75 11.53
N PRO A 64 -12.82 -8.51 12.76
CA PRO A 64 -14.12 -7.88 12.94
C PRO A 64 -14.20 -6.51 12.23
N PRO A 65 -15.37 -6.16 11.65
CA PRO A 65 -15.52 -4.99 10.77
C PRO A 65 -15.15 -3.65 11.44
N LEU A 66 -15.15 -3.61 12.77
CA LEU A 66 -14.76 -2.44 13.55
C LEU A 66 -13.25 -2.16 13.46
N THR A 67 -12.39 -3.19 13.49
CA THR A 67 -10.93 -3.02 13.38
C THR A 67 -10.56 -2.48 12.00
N ARG A 68 -11.23 -2.96 10.95
CA ARG A 68 -11.08 -2.44 9.58
C ARG A 68 -11.46 -0.96 9.48
N LEU A 69 -12.53 -0.55 10.15
CA LEU A 69 -12.99 0.84 10.16
C LEU A 69 -11.97 1.75 10.85
N PHE A 70 -11.46 1.35 12.02
CA PHE A 70 -10.44 2.10 12.74
C PHE A 70 -9.11 2.17 11.98
N ALA A 71 -8.68 1.08 11.35
CA ALA A 71 -7.48 1.06 10.51
C ALA A 71 -7.60 2.02 9.32
N PHE A 72 -8.76 2.00 8.64
CA PHE A 72 -9.02 2.92 7.53
C PHE A 72 -9.07 4.39 7.99
N ILE A 73 -9.73 4.68 9.11
CA ILE A 73 -9.80 6.02 9.69
C ILE A 73 -8.41 6.52 10.07
N GLY A 74 -7.60 5.69 10.73
CA GLY A 74 -6.22 6.03 11.09
C GLY A 74 -5.36 6.32 9.87
N PHE A 75 -5.50 5.52 8.82
CA PHE A 75 -4.78 5.74 7.56
C PHE A 75 -5.22 7.04 6.86
N CYS A 76 -6.53 7.30 6.84
CA CYS A 76 -7.10 8.52 6.27
C CYS A 76 -6.60 9.76 7.02
N TRP A 77 -6.59 9.69 8.36
CA TRP A 77 -6.06 10.75 9.22
C TRP A 77 -4.58 11.07 8.92
N VAL A 78 -3.73 10.05 8.86
CA VAL A 78 -2.30 10.22 8.54
C VAL A 78 -2.11 10.80 7.13
N SER A 79 -2.90 10.35 6.14
CA SER A 79 -2.85 10.87 4.77
C SER A 79 -3.20 12.35 4.69
N ILE A 80 -4.20 12.80 5.47
CA ILE A 80 -4.59 14.21 5.56
C ILE A 80 -3.45 15.03 6.16
N LEU A 81 -2.90 14.60 7.30
CA LEU A 81 -1.78 15.29 7.95
C LEU A 81 -0.58 15.41 7.00
N LEU A 82 -0.20 14.31 6.34
CA LEU A 82 0.89 14.29 5.38
C LEU A 82 0.65 15.27 4.23
N THR A 83 -0.57 15.30 3.69
CA THR A 83 -0.94 16.20 2.58
C THR A 83 -0.86 17.66 3.02
N LEU A 84 -1.38 17.99 4.20
CA LEU A 84 -1.31 19.34 4.75
C LEU A 84 0.14 19.77 5.00
N THR A 85 0.97 18.89 5.56
CA THR A 85 2.39 19.16 5.76
C THR A 85 3.13 19.36 4.43
N MET A 86 2.88 18.51 3.43
CA MET A 86 3.50 18.68 2.11
C MET A 86 3.05 19.97 1.43
N MET A 87 1.77 20.30 1.49
CA MET A 87 1.26 21.57 0.98
C MET A 87 1.94 22.74 1.67
N ASP A 88 2.08 22.72 3.00
CA ASP A 88 2.78 23.76 3.75
C ASP A 88 4.24 23.92 3.29
N TYR A 89 4.96 22.82 3.07
CA TYR A 89 6.31 22.85 2.50
C TYR A 89 6.38 23.39 1.06
N LEU A 90 5.36 23.14 0.24
CA LEU A 90 5.34 23.56 -1.17
C LEU A 90 4.88 25.01 -1.37
N THR A 91 3.99 25.52 -0.51
CA THR A 91 3.52 26.92 -0.56
C THR A 91 4.42 27.91 0.16
N ARG A 92 5.49 27.43 0.81
CA ARG A 92 6.48 28.26 1.50
C ARG A 92 7.72 28.46 0.65
#